data_AF-A0A8C5FVV6-F1
#
_entry.id   AF-A0A8C5FVV6-F1
#
_cell.length_a   1.000
_cell.length_b   1.000
_cell.length_c   1.000
_cell.angle_alpha   90.00
_cell.angle_beta   90.00
_cell.angle_gamma   90.00
#
_symmetry.space_group_name_H-M   'P 1'
#
loop_
_entity.id
_entity.type
_entity.pdbx_description
1 polymer ?
#
loop_
_entity_poly.entity_id
_entity_poly.type
_entity_poly.pdbx_seq_one_letter_code
_entity_poly.pdbx_strand_id
1 'polypeptide(L)'
;MTDWLLKNKDAFERAVAMMGKGCEVLASTVGQLHPILEAVFMTSAEILGNPEGKEARYLTEQFEQLNLKLKVLQAEEQIAREHVRSSMNKQSFDREAQMLSQYEKFQDFIKAKPEYKALKKEKFLSQYKISNGDLHLDALYNAVIGEDNTEIPMLEKVVYVEARGRRAVEGFCASLKKLFVVGILAVMGHAALKEGEIDQEMVKKWQDRMERVEVLMKAAVDDCTQNFAEQAKADTERELRDKTGSLSGDFIKPILASLVKKYDWVSWSVRVLRAEEWFLYSWVVGKKFSGWAGGENYFEASTKNKFMVEVSFCVEPVDLDQTHIRKAIEGRRMKRNMVDVAATLSGKVPDCLVHAVHPWKDVEEVNNFKPECYYFVKHKSAYICIHPL
;
A
#
# COMPACT_ATOMS: atom_id res chain seq x y z
N MET A 1 -37.99 5.67 -18.50
CA MET A 1 -36.97 5.57 -17.43
C MET A 1 -37.43 6.54 -16.36
N THR A 2 -37.77 6.06 -15.18
CA THR A 2 -38.32 6.87 -14.08
C THR A 2 -37.26 7.84 -13.55
N ASP A 3 -37.69 9.00 -13.05
CA ASP A 3 -36.84 10.09 -12.51
C ASP A 3 -35.89 9.59 -11.40
N TRP A 4 -36.31 8.55 -10.68
CA TRP A 4 -35.54 7.89 -9.63
C TRP A 4 -34.29 7.16 -10.16
N LEU A 5 -34.44 6.37 -11.22
CA LEU A 5 -33.36 5.57 -11.81
C LEU A 5 -32.26 6.48 -12.35
N LEU A 6 -32.65 7.63 -12.93
CA LEU A 6 -31.74 8.67 -13.40
C LEU A 6 -30.95 9.33 -12.26
N LYS A 7 -31.56 9.56 -11.10
CA LYS A 7 -30.89 10.17 -9.93
C LYS A 7 -29.93 9.22 -9.20
N ASN A 8 -30.22 7.91 -9.18
CA ASN A 8 -29.53 6.96 -8.31
C ASN A 8 -28.53 6.04 -9.02
N LYS A 9 -28.58 5.96 -10.36
CA LYS A 9 -27.68 5.13 -11.16
C LYS A 9 -26.20 5.48 -10.95
N ASP A 10 -25.86 6.76 -10.92
CA ASP A 10 -24.47 7.22 -10.77
C ASP A 10 -23.85 6.79 -9.44
N ALA A 11 -24.64 6.80 -8.34
CA ALA A 11 -24.15 6.35 -7.03
C ALA A 11 -23.79 4.86 -7.05
N PHE A 12 -24.62 4.05 -7.72
CA PHE A 12 -24.38 2.62 -7.90
C PHE A 12 -23.18 2.30 -8.80
N GLU A 13 -23.07 2.96 -9.95
CA GLU A 13 -21.94 2.76 -10.86
C GLU A 13 -20.62 3.16 -10.19
N ARG A 14 -20.63 4.24 -9.40
CA ARG A 14 -19.49 4.61 -8.55
C ARG A 14 -19.20 3.52 -7.51
N ALA A 15 -20.20 3.00 -6.80
CA ALA A 15 -20.02 1.93 -5.83
C ALA A 15 -19.38 0.67 -6.43
N VAL A 16 -19.87 0.21 -7.59
CA VAL A 16 -19.32 -0.95 -8.31
C VAL A 16 -17.90 -0.68 -8.81
N ALA A 17 -17.64 0.52 -9.36
CA ALA A 17 -16.32 0.92 -9.81
C ALA A 17 -15.31 1.00 -8.66
N MET A 18 -15.71 1.54 -7.51
CA MET A 18 -14.86 1.66 -6.32
C MET A 18 -14.48 0.30 -5.75
N MET A 19 -15.40 -0.65 -5.70
CA MET A 19 -15.07 -2.03 -5.28
C MET A 19 -14.19 -2.78 -6.28
N GLY A 20 -14.16 -2.35 -7.55
CA GLY A 20 -13.28 -2.92 -8.57
C GLY A 20 -11.84 -2.42 -8.54
N LYS A 21 -11.53 -1.39 -7.74
CA LYS A 21 -10.23 -0.69 -7.74
C LYS A 21 -9.16 -1.32 -6.85
N GLY A 22 -9.45 -2.41 -6.13
CA GLY A 22 -8.46 -3.19 -5.37
C GLY A 22 -7.62 -2.37 -4.38
N CYS A 23 -6.39 -2.85 -4.13
CA CYS A 23 -5.43 -2.20 -3.22
C CYS A 23 -4.83 -0.89 -3.78
N GLU A 24 -4.93 -0.66 -5.08
CA GLU A 24 -4.22 0.42 -5.80
C GLU A 24 -4.66 1.83 -5.40
N VAL A 25 -5.84 1.96 -4.78
CA VAL A 25 -6.49 3.28 -4.52
C VAL A 25 -6.65 3.56 -3.02
N LEU A 26 -6.05 2.75 -2.16
CA LEU A 26 -6.12 2.97 -0.71
C LEU A 26 -5.28 4.15 -0.24
N ALA A 27 -4.15 4.42 -0.92
CA ALA A 27 -3.21 5.46 -0.51
C ALA A 27 -3.77 6.90 -0.65
N SER A 28 -4.85 7.13 -1.42
CA SER A 28 -5.21 8.48 -1.88
C SER A 28 -6.66 8.93 -1.69
N THR A 29 -7.55 8.19 -0.99
CA THR A 29 -8.94 8.68 -0.85
C THR A 29 -9.67 8.22 0.42
N VAL A 30 -10.33 9.18 1.07
CA VAL A 30 -11.31 9.01 2.15
C VAL A 30 -12.71 9.29 1.60
N GLY A 31 -13.75 8.65 2.15
CA GLY A 31 -15.14 8.79 1.71
C GLY A 31 -15.53 7.83 0.59
N GLN A 32 -14.70 6.85 0.23
CA GLN A 32 -14.97 5.94 -0.89
C GLN A 32 -16.11 4.97 -0.61
N LEU A 33 -16.40 4.72 0.67
CA LEU A 33 -17.47 3.84 1.09
C LEU A 33 -18.85 4.53 1.12
N HIS A 34 -18.92 5.86 1.14
CA HIS A 34 -20.19 6.59 1.19
C HIS A 34 -21.12 6.25 0.01
N PRO A 35 -20.67 6.26 -1.26
CA PRO A 35 -21.52 5.86 -2.39
C PRO A 35 -22.02 4.42 -2.29
N ILE A 36 -21.24 3.51 -1.68
CA ILE A 36 -21.66 2.11 -1.48
C ILE A 36 -22.78 2.06 -0.46
N LEU A 37 -22.67 2.79 0.65
CA LEU A 37 -23.70 2.82 1.69
C LEU A 37 -25.00 3.46 1.20
N GLU A 38 -24.91 4.56 0.46
CA GLU A 38 -26.06 5.22 -0.18
C GLU A 38 -26.77 4.26 -1.14
N ALA A 39 -26.01 3.60 -2.00
CA ALA A 39 -26.52 2.62 -2.94
C ALA A 39 -27.31 1.51 -2.21
N VAL A 40 -26.75 0.95 -1.15
CA VAL A 40 -27.37 -0.13 -0.37
C VAL A 40 -28.66 0.31 0.29
N PHE A 41 -28.66 1.50 0.88
CA PHE A 41 -29.84 2.11 1.47
C PHE A 41 -30.97 2.22 0.43
N MET A 42 -30.67 2.82 -0.72
CA MET A 42 -31.63 3.03 -1.81
C MET A 42 -32.18 1.72 -2.36
N THR A 43 -31.34 0.70 -2.53
CA THR A 43 -31.76 -0.63 -2.99
C THR A 43 -32.66 -1.35 -2.02
N SER A 44 -32.34 -1.27 -0.73
CA SER A 44 -33.12 -1.96 0.28
C SER A 44 -34.51 -1.36 0.39
N ALA A 45 -34.63 -0.03 0.33
CA ALA A 45 -35.91 0.66 0.31
C ALA A 45 -36.78 0.25 -0.90
N GLU A 46 -36.20 0.22 -2.11
CA GLU A 46 -36.93 -0.09 -3.34
C GLU A 46 -37.32 -1.58 -3.43
N ILE A 47 -36.42 -2.50 -3.08
CA ILE A 47 -36.69 -3.95 -3.09
C ILE A 47 -37.82 -4.30 -2.12
N LEU A 48 -37.95 -3.59 -1.00
CA LEU A 48 -39.01 -3.82 -0.03
C LEU A 48 -40.34 -3.20 -0.44
N GLY A 49 -40.30 -1.98 -0.99
CA GLY A 49 -41.50 -1.28 -1.45
C GLY A 49 -42.13 -1.89 -2.70
N ASN A 50 -41.31 -2.38 -3.64
CA ASN A 50 -41.77 -2.96 -4.90
C ASN A 50 -40.80 -4.04 -5.44
N PRO A 51 -40.79 -5.25 -4.86
CA PRO A 51 -39.79 -6.28 -5.16
C PRO A 51 -39.79 -6.78 -6.61
N GLU A 52 -40.87 -6.57 -7.36
CA GLU A 52 -40.98 -6.97 -8.77
C GLU A 52 -40.82 -5.80 -9.76
N GLY A 53 -40.68 -4.58 -9.24
CA GLY A 53 -40.47 -3.36 -9.99
C GLY A 53 -39.23 -3.41 -10.89
N LYS A 54 -39.23 -2.63 -11.97
CA LYS A 54 -38.09 -2.57 -12.90
C LYS A 54 -36.84 -2.05 -12.19
N GLU A 55 -37.04 -1.13 -11.26
CA GLU A 55 -36.05 -0.53 -10.38
C GLU A 55 -35.44 -1.59 -9.45
N ALA A 56 -36.27 -2.35 -8.72
CA ALA A 56 -35.79 -3.45 -7.86
C ALA A 56 -34.99 -4.51 -8.64
N ARG A 57 -35.39 -4.85 -9.87
CA ARG A 57 -34.64 -5.78 -10.74
C ARG A 57 -33.28 -5.21 -11.14
N TYR A 58 -33.24 -3.98 -11.63
CA TYR A 58 -31.99 -3.30 -11.98
C TYR A 58 -31.02 -3.23 -10.80
N LEU A 59 -31.51 -2.86 -9.62
CA LEU A 59 -30.70 -2.77 -8.40
C LEU A 59 -30.19 -4.13 -7.94
N THR A 60 -30.99 -5.19 -8.13
CA THR A 60 -30.55 -6.56 -7.89
C THR A 60 -29.36 -6.92 -8.79
N GLU A 61 -29.42 -6.59 -10.09
CA GLU A 61 -28.31 -6.81 -11.04
C GLU A 61 -27.05 -6.03 -10.65
N GLN A 62 -27.19 -4.76 -10.27
CA GLN A 62 -26.05 -3.94 -9.80
C GLN A 62 -25.43 -4.51 -8.52
N PHE A 63 -26.27 -4.99 -7.60
CA PHE A 63 -25.80 -5.66 -6.38
C PHE A 63 -25.04 -6.94 -6.69
N GLU A 64 -25.46 -7.71 -7.70
CA GLU A 64 -24.72 -8.88 -8.17
C GLU A 64 -23.34 -8.52 -8.73
N GLN A 65 -23.21 -7.41 -9.47
CA GLN A 65 -21.92 -6.93 -9.95
C GLN A 65 -20.99 -6.52 -8.80
N LEU A 66 -21.51 -5.80 -7.81
CA LEU A 66 -20.80 -5.46 -6.57
C LEU A 66 -20.28 -6.74 -5.88
N ASN A 67 -21.13 -7.76 -5.80
CA ASN A 67 -20.80 -9.04 -5.19
C ASN A 67 -19.71 -9.81 -5.95
N LEU A 68 -19.71 -9.75 -7.28
CA LEU A 68 -18.66 -10.35 -8.10
C LEU A 68 -17.32 -9.66 -7.85
N LYS A 69 -17.27 -8.33 -7.79
CA LYS A 69 -16.05 -7.58 -7.44
C LYS A 69 -15.54 -7.95 -6.05
N LEU A 70 -16.43 -8.02 -5.06
CA LEU A 70 -16.11 -8.47 -3.70
C LEU A 70 -15.49 -9.88 -3.65
N LYS A 71 -15.92 -10.79 -4.53
CA LYS A 71 -15.37 -12.16 -4.61
C LYS A 71 -13.98 -12.19 -5.24
N VAL A 72 -13.74 -11.39 -6.29
CA VAL A 72 -12.41 -11.30 -6.94
C VAL A 72 -11.37 -10.83 -5.93
N LEU A 73 -11.67 -9.78 -5.14
CA LEU A 73 -10.79 -9.31 -4.06
C LEU A 73 -10.48 -10.42 -3.04
N GLN A 74 -11.43 -11.31 -2.75
CA GLN A 74 -11.18 -12.45 -1.84
C GLN A 74 -10.10 -13.39 -2.35
N ALA A 75 -10.12 -13.67 -3.65
CA ALA A 75 -9.20 -14.60 -4.28
C ALA A 75 -7.78 -13.98 -4.40
N GLU A 76 -7.71 -12.68 -4.67
CA GLU A 76 -6.45 -11.94 -4.78
C GLU A 76 -5.76 -11.74 -3.42
N GLU A 77 -6.52 -11.60 -2.32
CA GLU A 77 -5.99 -11.30 -0.99
C GLU A 77 -5.66 -12.55 -0.14
N GLN A 78 -6.00 -13.76 -0.60
CA GLN A 78 -5.87 -15.01 0.16
C GLN A 78 -4.40 -15.29 0.59
N ILE A 79 -3.41 -14.93 -0.24
CA ILE A 79 -1.98 -15.21 0.01
C ILE A 79 -1.35 -14.21 0.99
N ALA A 80 -1.74 -12.93 0.96
CA ALA A 80 -1.25 -11.91 1.89
C ALA A 80 -1.86 -12.05 3.30
N ARG A 81 -3.07 -12.62 3.39
CA ARG A 81 -3.82 -12.76 4.64
C ARG A 81 -3.24 -13.77 5.61
N GLU A 82 -2.64 -14.88 5.16
CA GLU A 82 -2.27 -15.99 6.07
C GLU A 82 -1.21 -15.58 7.12
N HIS A 83 -0.27 -14.70 6.76
CA HIS A 83 0.77 -14.24 7.67
C HIS A 83 0.20 -13.32 8.76
N VAL A 84 -0.55 -12.28 8.39
CA VAL A 84 -1.26 -11.40 9.34
C VAL A 84 -2.29 -12.17 10.18
N ARG A 85 -3.04 -13.10 9.55
CA ARG A 85 -4.09 -13.93 10.19
C ARG A 85 -3.54 -14.81 11.31
N SER A 86 -2.30 -15.31 11.19
CA SER A 86 -1.64 -16.08 12.25
C SER A 86 -1.27 -15.24 13.48
N SER A 87 -1.08 -13.93 13.30
CA SER A 87 -0.73 -12.98 14.38
C SER A 87 -1.96 -12.37 15.07
N MET A 88 -3.15 -12.47 14.46
CA MET A 88 -4.42 -12.01 15.03
C MET A 88 -5.03 -13.08 15.94
N ASN A 89 -5.79 -12.66 16.95
CA ASN A 89 -6.38 -13.59 17.90
C ASN A 89 -7.57 -14.36 17.30
N LYS A 90 -7.92 -15.50 17.91
CA LYS A 90 -9.06 -16.35 17.52
C LYS A 90 -10.38 -15.58 17.39
N GLN A 91 -10.58 -14.56 18.22
CA GLN A 91 -11.79 -13.72 18.18
C GLN A 91 -11.93 -12.93 16.87
N SER A 92 -10.81 -12.51 16.26
CA SER A 92 -10.82 -11.81 14.97
C SER A 92 -11.25 -12.73 13.83
N PHE A 93 -10.80 -13.99 13.86
CA PHE A 93 -11.22 -15.04 12.92
C PHE A 93 -12.72 -15.35 13.03
N ASP A 94 -13.20 -15.52 14.26
CA ASP A 94 -14.61 -15.83 14.51
C ASP A 94 -15.50 -14.67 14.02
N ARG A 95 -15.11 -13.41 14.23
CA ARG A 95 -15.83 -12.22 13.73
C ARG A 95 -15.92 -12.19 12.19
N GLU A 96 -14.78 -12.38 11.50
CA GLU A 96 -14.74 -12.44 10.02
C GLU A 96 -15.71 -13.51 9.49
N ALA A 97 -15.62 -14.73 10.03
CA ALA A 97 -16.43 -15.85 9.60
C ALA A 97 -17.94 -15.59 9.80
N GLN A 98 -18.34 -15.00 10.93
CA GLN A 98 -19.74 -14.67 11.19
C GLN A 98 -20.27 -13.61 10.22
N MET A 99 -19.52 -12.53 9.99
CA MET A 99 -19.93 -11.47 9.05
C MET A 99 -20.08 -12.00 7.62
N LEU A 100 -19.13 -12.82 7.16
CA LEU A 100 -19.22 -13.46 5.84
C LEU A 100 -20.42 -14.41 5.75
N SER A 101 -20.70 -15.17 6.81
CA SER A 101 -21.85 -16.08 6.86
C SER A 101 -23.19 -15.34 6.82
N GLN A 102 -23.34 -14.26 7.60
CA GLN A 102 -24.54 -13.41 7.58
C GLN A 102 -24.79 -12.85 6.18
N TYR A 103 -23.73 -12.35 5.54
CA TYR A 103 -23.81 -11.78 4.22
C TYR A 103 -24.12 -12.83 3.13
N GLU A 104 -23.54 -14.03 3.21
CA GLU A 104 -23.88 -15.14 2.32
C GLU A 104 -25.39 -15.46 2.38
N LYS A 105 -25.97 -15.47 3.59
CA LYS A 105 -27.42 -15.71 3.77
C LYS A 105 -28.27 -14.56 3.23
N PHE A 106 -27.79 -13.33 3.32
CA PHE A 106 -28.43 -12.19 2.66
C PHE A 106 -28.41 -12.32 1.14
N GLN A 107 -27.28 -12.71 0.56
CA GLN A 107 -27.17 -12.97 -0.89
C GLN A 107 -28.10 -14.08 -1.35
N ASP A 108 -28.20 -15.15 -0.57
CA ASP A 108 -29.13 -16.27 -0.78
C ASP A 108 -30.59 -15.80 -0.89
N PHE A 109 -30.98 -14.78 -0.11
CA PHE A 109 -32.29 -14.15 -0.18
C PHE A 109 -32.44 -13.28 -1.43
N ILE A 110 -31.49 -12.41 -1.72
CA ILE A 110 -31.55 -11.50 -2.87
C ILE A 110 -31.67 -12.29 -4.18
N LYS A 111 -30.96 -13.41 -4.30
CA LYS A 111 -30.93 -14.27 -5.50
C LYS A 111 -32.05 -15.30 -5.56
N ALA A 112 -32.88 -15.40 -4.52
CA ALA A 112 -33.91 -16.41 -4.46
C ALA A 112 -34.98 -16.17 -5.55
N LYS A 113 -35.39 -17.25 -6.21
CA LYS A 113 -36.60 -17.23 -7.05
C LYS A 113 -37.82 -16.83 -6.20
N PRO A 114 -38.87 -16.23 -6.80
CA PRO A 114 -40.06 -15.78 -6.08
C PRO A 114 -40.63 -16.86 -5.15
N GLU A 115 -40.73 -18.12 -5.60
CA GLU A 115 -41.28 -19.23 -4.79
C GLU A 115 -40.47 -19.58 -3.54
N TYR A 116 -39.18 -19.21 -3.46
CA TYR A 116 -38.29 -19.48 -2.32
C TYR A 116 -37.96 -18.23 -1.50
N LYS A 117 -38.40 -17.04 -1.94
CA LYS A 117 -37.97 -15.76 -1.38
C LYS A 117 -38.39 -15.58 0.08
N ALA A 118 -39.60 -16.02 0.44
CA ALA A 118 -40.09 -15.99 1.82
C ALA A 118 -39.27 -16.89 2.76
N LEU A 119 -39.01 -18.14 2.34
CA LEU A 119 -38.20 -19.09 3.11
C LEU A 119 -36.76 -18.59 3.32
N LYS A 120 -36.15 -18.03 2.27
CA LYS A 120 -34.79 -17.47 2.34
C LYS A 120 -34.73 -16.22 3.20
N LYS A 121 -35.77 -15.36 3.18
CA LYS A 121 -35.89 -14.21 4.08
C LYS A 121 -35.91 -14.64 5.54
N GLU A 122 -36.75 -15.60 5.90
CA GLU A 122 -36.84 -16.12 7.28
C GLU A 122 -35.51 -16.73 7.75
N LYS A 123 -34.85 -17.49 6.87
CA LYS A 123 -33.53 -18.07 7.16
C LYS A 123 -32.46 -17.01 7.40
N PHE A 124 -32.47 -15.92 6.63
CA PHE A 124 -31.55 -14.81 6.86
C PHE A 124 -31.82 -14.10 8.19
N LEU A 125 -33.08 -13.74 8.47
CA LEU A 125 -33.47 -13.04 9.70
C LEU A 125 -33.15 -13.86 10.97
N SER A 126 -33.44 -15.17 10.94
CA SER A 126 -33.13 -16.07 12.05
C SER A 126 -31.63 -16.23 12.27
N GLN A 127 -30.86 -16.45 11.20
CA GLN A 127 -29.41 -16.60 11.29
C GLN A 127 -28.72 -15.32 11.77
N TYR A 128 -29.18 -14.15 11.31
CA TYR A 128 -28.65 -12.85 11.74
C TYR A 128 -28.77 -12.68 13.26
N LYS A 129 -29.94 -13.04 13.83
CA LYS A 129 -30.15 -13.02 15.28
C LYS A 129 -29.27 -14.01 16.04
N ILE A 130 -29.11 -15.24 15.52
CA ILE A 130 -28.30 -16.30 16.16
C ILE A 130 -26.80 -15.94 16.16
N SER A 131 -26.33 -15.25 15.12
CA SER A 131 -24.95 -14.83 14.94
C SER A 131 -24.64 -13.47 15.58
N ASN A 132 -25.37 -13.09 16.64
CA ASN A 132 -25.15 -11.83 17.37
C ASN A 132 -25.30 -10.54 16.53
N GLY A 133 -25.97 -10.60 15.38
CA GLY A 133 -26.31 -9.43 14.56
C GLY A 133 -25.12 -8.53 14.24
N ASP A 134 -25.25 -7.25 14.58
CA ASP A 134 -24.27 -6.19 14.31
C ASP A 134 -23.10 -6.14 15.30
N LEU A 135 -23.13 -6.96 16.37
CA LEU A 135 -22.06 -6.97 17.39
C LEU A 135 -20.69 -7.28 16.81
N HIS A 136 -20.61 -8.14 15.79
CA HIS A 136 -19.33 -8.45 15.14
C HIS A 136 -18.77 -7.27 14.34
N LEU A 137 -19.64 -6.50 13.70
CA LEU A 137 -19.28 -5.32 12.93
C LEU A 137 -18.89 -4.16 13.84
N ASP A 138 -19.63 -3.95 14.95
CA ASP A 138 -19.28 -2.98 15.99
C ASP A 138 -17.94 -3.31 16.65
N ALA A 139 -17.71 -4.59 16.97
CA ALA A 139 -16.44 -5.03 17.54
C ALA A 139 -15.26 -4.87 16.55
N LEU A 140 -15.50 -5.04 15.24
CA LEU A 140 -14.49 -4.78 14.22
C LEU A 140 -14.16 -3.28 14.14
N TYR A 141 -15.19 -2.42 14.14
CA TYR A 141 -15.03 -0.97 14.18
C TYR A 141 -14.21 -0.53 15.41
N ASN A 142 -14.59 -0.99 16.61
CA ASN A 142 -13.90 -0.65 17.85
C ASN A 142 -12.43 -1.10 17.84
N ALA A 143 -12.13 -2.27 17.28
CA ALA A 143 -10.75 -2.75 17.17
C ALA A 143 -9.89 -1.91 16.21
N VAL A 144 -10.49 -1.35 15.16
CA VAL A 144 -9.79 -0.46 14.22
C VAL A 144 -9.50 0.90 14.83
N ILE A 145 -10.44 1.47 15.57
CA ILE A 145 -10.28 2.80 16.20
C ILE A 145 -9.55 2.75 17.54
N GLY A 146 -9.21 1.57 18.06
CA GLY A 146 -8.52 1.40 19.34
C GLY A 146 -9.42 1.57 20.57
N GLU A 147 -10.74 1.35 20.43
CA GLU A 147 -11.72 1.40 21.52
C GLU A 147 -12.10 -0.01 22.03
N ASP A 148 -11.44 -1.06 21.54
CA ASP A 148 -11.54 -2.39 22.16
C ASP A 148 -10.58 -2.50 23.35
N ASN A 149 -10.79 -3.50 24.22
CA ASN A 149 -9.95 -3.71 25.41
C ASN A 149 -8.54 -4.25 25.05
N THR A 150 -8.01 -3.95 23.86
CA THR A 150 -6.66 -4.34 23.46
C THR A 150 -5.69 -3.18 23.68
N GLU A 151 -4.44 -3.49 24.00
CA GLU A 151 -3.42 -2.47 24.29
C GLU A 151 -2.95 -1.71 23.04
N ILE A 152 -3.16 -2.26 21.83
CA ILE A 152 -2.64 -1.71 20.56
C ILE A 152 -3.75 -1.76 19.50
N PRO A 153 -4.11 -0.63 18.87
CA PRO A 153 -5.07 -0.59 17.77
C PRO A 153 -4.73 -1.57 16.63
N MET A 154 -5.75 -2.14 15.99
CA MET A 154 -5.57 -3.19 14.98
C MET A 154 -4.63 -2.77 13.85
N LEU A 155 -4.78 -1.55 13.32
CA LEU A 155 -3.96 -1.07 12.20
C LEU A 155 -2.49 -0.88 12.60
N GLU A 156 -2.22 -0.38 13.80
CA GLU A 156 -0.85 -0.25 14.32
C GLU A 156 -0.17 -1.61 14.48
N LYS A 157 -0.91 -2.61 14.99
CA LYS A 157 -0.42 -3.99 15.09
C LYS A 157 -0.08 -4.56 13.72
N VAL A 158 -0.90 -4.32 12.70
CA VAL A 158 -0.63 -4.80 11.33
C VAL A 158 0.60 -4.13 10.74
N VAL A 159 0.73 -2.80 10.87
CA VAL A 159 1.92 -2.05 10.42
C VAL A 159 3.18 -2.60 11.07
N TYR A 160 3.12 -2.94 12.36
CA TYR A 160 4.24 -3.55 13.08
C TYR A 160 4.58 -4.97 12.58
N VAL A 161 3.60 -5.87 12.51
CA VAL A 161 3.79 -7.28 12.11
C VAL A 161 4.31 -7.39 10.68
N GLU A 162 3.77 -6.58 9.77
CA GLU A 162 4.19 -6.53 8.37
C GLU A 162 5.46 -5.70 8.16
N ALA A 163 6.11 -5.27 9.24
CA ALA A 163 7.33 -4.47 9.24
C ALA A 163 7.21 -3.30 8.24
N ARG A 164 6.11 -2.55 8.31
CA ARG A 164 5.77 -1.41 7.44
C ARG A 164 5.84 -1.72 5.93
N GLY A 165 5.56 -2.96 5.55
CA GLY A 165 5.41 -3.33 4.14
C GLY A 165 4.15 -2.71 3.56
N ARG A 166 4.26 -1.58 2.85
CA ARG A 166 3.14 -0.84 2.25
C ARG A 166 2.13 -1.74 1.55
N ARG A 167 2.57 -2.62 0.65
CA ARG A 167 1.68 -3.53 -0.11
C ARG A 167 0.90 -4.51 0.79
N ALA A 168 1.53 -5.01 1.85
CA ALA A 168 0.87 -5.90 2.80
C ALA A 168 -0.19 -5.15 3.62
N VAL A 169 0.14 -3.92 4.06
CA VAL A 169 -0.79 -3.05 4.79
C VAL A 169 -1.96 -2.61 3.89
N GLU A 170 -1.70 -2.25 2.63
CA GLU A 170 -2.74 -1.99 1.63
C GLU A 170 -3.65 -3.23 1.44
N GLY A 171 -3.07 -4.42 1.27
CA GLY A 171 -3.83 -5.68 1.17
C GLY A 171 -4.72 -5.96 2.38
N PHE A 172 -4.23 -5.66 3.58
CA PHE A 172 -5.03 -5.76 4.79
C PHE A 172 -6.18 -4.74 4.81
N CYS A 173 -5.90 -3.48 4.46
CA CYS A 173 -6.92 -2.43 4.43
C CYS A 173 -8.01 -2.71 3.40
N ALA A 174 -7.68 -3.25 2.22
CA ALA A 174 -8.66 -3.65 1.21
C ALA A 174 -9.55 -4.80 1.73
N SER A 175 -8.95 -5.78 2.40
CA SER A 175 -9.67 -6.88 3.07
C SER A 175 -10.64 -6.36 4.13
N LEU A 176 -10.19 -5.38 4.91
CA LEU A 176 -10.96 -4.76 5.97
C LEU A 176 -12.11 -3.90 5.40
N LYS A 177 -11.88 -3.11 4.34
CA LYS A 177 -12.96 -2.38 3.62
C LYS A 177 -14.04 -3.33 3.14
N LYS A 178 -13.63 -4.44 2.52
CA LYS A 178 -14.55 -5.50 2.11
C LYS A 178 -15.37 -6.02 3.29
N LEU A 179 -14.73 -6.34 4.42
CA LEU A 179 -15.41 -6.85 5.61
C LEU A 179 -16.46 -5.86 6.13
N PHE A 180 -16.11 -4.57 6.21
CA PHE A 180 -17.06 -3.54 6.57
C PHE A 180 -18.24 -3.48 5.59
N VAL A 181 -17.98 -3.48 4.28
CA VAL A 181 -19.04 -3.47 3.28
C VAL A 181 -19.99 -4.66 3.47
N VAL A 182 -19.48 -5.89 3.51
CA VAL A 182 -20.35 -7.08 3.65
C VAL A 182 -21.11 -7.11 4.98
N GLY A 183 -20.50 -6.63 6.06
CA GLY A 183 -21.17 -6.49 7.35
C GLY A 183 -22.29 -5.47 7.30
N ILE A 184 -22.03 -4.26 6.80
CA ILE A 184 -23.03 -3.19 6.71
C ILE A 184 -24.17 -3.60 5.79
N LEU A 185 -23.88 -4.30 4.69
CA LEU A 185 -24.89 -4.92 3.82
C LEU A 185 -25.83 -5.85 4.58
N ALA A 186 -25.29 -6.70 5.45
CA ALA A 186 -26.10 -7.58 6.28
C ALA A 186 -26.93 -6.81 7.31
N VAL A 187 -26.35 -5.80 7.98
CA VAL A 187 -27.07 -4.97 8.97
C VAL A 187 -28.23 -4.22 8.32
N MET A 188 -27.96 -3.49 7.23
CA MET A 188 -28.97 -2.73 6.51
C MET A 188 -30.03 -3.65 5.90
N GLY A 189 -29.62 -4.77 5.31
CA GLY A 189 -30.56 -5.76 4.78
C GLY A 189 -31.48 -6.35 5.86
N HIS A 190 -30.96 -6.60 7.06
CA HIS A 190 -31.78 -7.05 8.19
C HIS A 190 -32.76 -5.98 8.66
N ALA A 191 -32.30 -4.75 8.89
CA ALA A 191 -33.14 -3.63 9.32
C ALA A 191 -34.30 -3.45 8.33
N ALA A 192 -33.97 -3.33 7.05
CA ALA A 192 -34.94 -3.19 5.98
C ALA A 192 -35.97 -4.35 5.99
N LEU A 193 -35.51 -5.61 6.05
CA LEU A 193 -36.40 -6.77 5.96
C LEU A 193 -37.29 -6.99 7.19
N LYS A 194 -36.85 -6.55 8.37
CA LYS A 194 -37.53 -6.75 9.65
C LYS A 194 -38.40 -5.55 10.06
N GLU A 195 -37.89 -4.34 9.88
CA GLU A 195 -38.50 -3.09 10.31
C GLU A 195 -39.29 -2.42 9.17
N GLY A 196 -39.08 -2.86 7.92
CA GLY A 196 -39.77 -2.34 6.74
C GLY A 196 -39.14 -1.07 6.17
N GLU A 197 -38.18 -0.49 6.89
CA GLU A 197 -37.40 0.68 6.49
C GLU A 197 -35.96 0.55 7.00
N ILE A 198 -35.07 1.38 6.48
CA ILE A 198 -33.75 1.60 7.06
C ILE A 198 -33.77 2.98 7.69
N ASP A 199 -33.40 3.06 8.96
CA ASP A 199 -33.26 4.33 9.67
C ASP A 199 -32.14 5.20 9.06
N GLN A 200 -32.43 6.46 8.77
CA GLN A 200 -31.42 7.42 8.31
C GLN A 200 -30.30 7.63 9.34
N GLU A 201 -30.58 7.49 10.63
CA GLU A 201 -29.57 7.53 11.69
C GLU A 201 -28.59 6.36 11.55
N MET A 202 -29.06 5.18 11.18
CA MET A 202 -28.21 4.01 10.90
C MET A 202 -27.30 4.26 9.69
N VAL A 203 -27.83 4.86 8.61
CA VAL A 203 -27.05 5.21 7.42
C VAL A 203 -25.94 6.19 7.80
N LYS A 204 -26.30 7.28 8.49
CA LYS A 204 -25.35 8.30 8.92
C LYS A 204 -24.29 7.72 9.87
N LYS A 205 -24.69 6.91 10.86
CA LYS A 205 -23.79 6.20 11.77
C LYS A 205 -22.72 5.44 10.98
N TRP A 206 -23.10 4.66 9.98
CA TRP A 206 -22.14 3.88 9.20
C TRP A 206 -21.32 4.71 8.21
N GLN A 207 -21.87 5.79 7.66
CA GLN A 207 -21.10 6.74 6.85
C GLN A 207 -19.98 7.41 7.67
N ASP A 208 -20.31 7.96 8.84
CA ASP A 208 -19.35 8.64 9.73
C ASP A 208 -18.27 7.66 10.22
N ARG A 209 -18.67 6.43 10.60
CA ARG A 209 -17.75 5.38 11.02
C ARG A 209 -16.82 4.94 9.90
N MET A 210 -17.34 4.78 8.69
CA MET A 210 -16.50 4.38 7.57
C MET A 210 -15.51 5.44 7.16
N GLU A 211 -15.89 6.72 7.23
CA GLU A 211 -14.96 7.82 7.02
C GLU A 211 -13.80 7.77 8.03
N ARG A 212 -14.11 7.60 9.33
CA ARG A 212 -13.07 7.44 10.37
C ARG A 212 -12.16 6.23 10.12
N VAL A 213 -12.72 5.09 9.73
CA VAL A 213 -11.94 3.89 9.38
C VAL A 213 -11.01 4.18 8.20
N GLU A 214 -11.50 4.84 7.15
CA GLU A 214 -10.70 5.16 5.96
C GLU A 214 -9.58 6.15 6.26
N VAL A 215 -9.80 7.13 7.14
CA VAL A 215 -8.74 8.03 7.64
C VAL A 215 -7.64 7.23 8.34
N LEU A 216 -8.00 6.28 9.21
CA LEU A 216 -7.01 5.47 9.93
C LEU A 216 -6.27 4.51 9.00
N MET A 217 -6.96 3.89 8.04
CA MET A 217 -6.31 3.06 7.00
C MET A 217 -5.31 3.88 6.20
N LYS A 218 -5.69 5.09 5.80
CA LYS A 218 -4.79 6.00 5.08
C LYS A 218 -3.56 6.34 5.93
N ALA A 219 -3.75 6.69 7.20
CA ALA A 219 -2.64 6.98 8.10
C ALA A 219 -1.67 5.78 8.24
N ALA A 220 -2.19 4.55 8.32
CA ALA A 220 -1.38 3.34 8.39
C ALA A 220 -0.55 3.09 7.11
N VAL A 221 -1.14 3.34 5.93
CA VAL A 221 -0.42 3.25 4.65
C VAL A 221 0.59 4.38 4.52
N ASP A 222 0.22 5.60 4.92
CA ASP A 222 1.09 6.77 4.90
C ASP A 222 2.32 6.53 5.81
N ASP A 223 2.17 5.95 7.02
CA ASP A 223 3.30 5.56 7.89
C ASP A 223 4.27 4.57 7.24
N CYS A 224 3.80 3.71 6.33
CA CYS A 224 4.66 2.80 5.58
C CYS A 224 5.50 3.50 4.50
N THR A 225 5.03 4.68 4.05
CA THR A 225 5.71 5.46 3.00
C THR A 225 6.51 6.62 3.57
N GLN A 226 6.06 7.19 4.68
CA GLN A 226 6.80 8.20 5.44
C GLN A 226 7.95 7.49 6.16
N ASN A 227 9.16 8.05 6.10
CA ASN A 227 10.38 7.44 6.67
C ASN A 227 10.85 6.14 6.00
N PHE A 228 10.40 5.85 4.77
CA PHE A 228 10.86 4.66 4.03
C PHE A 228 12.39 4.60 3.89
N ALA A 229 13.07 5.75 3.80
CA ALA A 229 14.52 5.82 3.65
C ALA A 229 15.26 5.29 4.89
N GLU A 230 14.84 5.68 6.11
CA GLU A 230 15.41 5.17 7.36
C GLU A 230 15.14 3.66 7.49
N GLN A 231 13.95 3.24 7.08
CA GLN A 231 13.57 1.84 7.11
C GLN A 231 14.36 1.00 6.11
N ALA A 232 14.52 1.48 4.87
CA ALA A 232 15.30 0.83 3.82
C ALA A 232 16.75 0.67 4.26
N LYS A 233 17.32 1.67 4.96
CA LYS A 233 18.62 1.57 5.59
C LYS A 233 18.68 0.44 6.62
N ALA A 234 17.76 0.42 7.58
CA ALA A 234 17.74 -0.60 8.62
C ALA A 234 17.53 -2.03 8.07
N ASP A 235 16.69 -2.18 7.04
CA ASP A 235 16.49 -3.45 6.34
C ASP A 235 17.75 -3.88 5.59
N THR A 236 18.42 -2.95 4.90
CA THR A 236 19.69 -3.20 4.23
C THR A 236 20.76 -3.64 5.23
N GLU A 237 20.93 -2.92 6.35
CA GLU A 237 21.87 -3.28 7.41
C GLU A 237 21.57 -4.67 8.01
N ARG A 238 20.30 -5.02 8.16
CA ARG A 238 19.88 -6.36 8.62
C ARG A 238 20.26 -7.44 7.62
N GLU A 239 19.98 -7.22 6.34
CA GLU A 239 20.34 -8.16 5.26
C GLU A 239 21.86 -8.34 5.16
N LEU A 240 22.64 -7.29 5.44
CA LEU A 240 24.09 -7.32 5.41
C LEU A 240 24.75 -7.94 6.66
N ARG A 241 24.01 -8.14 7.76
CA ARG A 241 24.56 -8.58 9.05
C ARG A 241 25.32 -9.90 8.95
N ASP A 242 24.83 -10.85 8.17
CA ASP A 242 25.41 -12.21 8.08
C ASP A 242 25.89 -12.56 6.66
N LYS A 243 25.80 -11.63 5.71
CA LYS A 243 26.34 -11.81 4.37
C LYS A 243 27.87 -11.74 4.40
N THR A 244 28.49 -12.85 4.01
CA THR A 244 29.91 -12.94 3.68
C THR A 244 30.03 -13.21 2.18
N GLY A 245 30.84 -12.44 1.47
CA GLY A 245 30.97 -12.57 0.01
C GLY A 245 32.12 -11.73 -0.54
N SER A 246 32.45 -11.97 -1.81
CA SER A 246 33.34 -11.11 -2.61
C SER A 246 32.55 -9.98 -3.26
N LEU A 247 33.24 -8.93 -3.72
CA LEU A 247 32.64 -7.92 -4.61
C LEU A 247 32.27 -8.60 -5.93
N SER A 248 30.99 -8.89 -6.13
CA SER A 248 30.45 -9.39 -7.39
C SER A 248 29.01 -8.92 -7.59
N GLY A 249 28.55 -8.97 -8.83
CA GLY A 249 27.14 -8.72 -9.17
C GLY A 249 26.17 -9.60 -8.36
N ASP A 250 26.58 -10.82 -8.00
CA ASP A 250 25.77 -11.76 -7.23
C ASP A 250 25.61 -11.34 -5.75
N PHE A 251 26.51 -10.49 -5.25
CA PHE A 251 26.39 -9.90 -3.91
C PHE A 251 25.37 -8.75 -3.87
N ILE A 252 25.34 -7.91 -4.92
CA ILE A 252 24.58 -6.64 -4.93
C ILE A 252 23.15 -6.78 -5.48
N LYS A 253 22.93 -7.68 -6.45
CA LYS A 253 21.60 -7.89 -7.05
C LYS A 253 20.53 -8.28 -6.03
N PRO A 254 20.79 -9.15 -5.02
CA PRO A 254 19.80 -9.46 -4.01
C PRO A 254 19.39 -8.25 -3.17
N ILE A 255 20.32 -7.34 -2.87
CA ILE A 255 20.04 -6.11 -2.10
C ILE A 255 19.08 -5.22 -2.89
N LEU A 256 19.36 -4.99 -4.18
CA LEU A 256 18.44 -4.24 -5.04
C LEU A 256 17.09 -4.94 -5.12
N ALA A 257 17.06 -6.26 -5.30
CA ALA A 257 15.81 -7.01 -5.39
C ALA A 257 14.96 -6.89 -4.11
N SER A 258 15.57 -6.93 -2.93
CA SER A 258 14.88 -6.70 -1.65
C SER A 258 14.29 -5.29 -1.57
N LEU A 259 15.08 -4.26 -1.93
CA LEU A 259 14.64 -2.87 -1.93
C LEU A 259 13.47 -2.65 -2.90
N VAL A 260 13.60 -3.10 -4.15
CA VAL A 260 12.55 -2.98 -5.18
C VAL A 260 11.29 -3.74 -4.77
N LYS A 261 11.43 -4.91 -4.15
CA LYS A 261 10.26 -5.71 -3.73
C LYS A 261 9.46 -5.03 -2.62
N LYS A 262 10.14 -4.40 -1.64
CA LYS A 262 9.48 -3.80 -0.48
C LYS A 262 9.05 -2.35 -0.72
N TYR A 263 9.84 -1.61 -1.48
CA TYR A 263 9.69 -0.18 -1.76
C TYR A 263 9.51 0.02 -3.27
N ASP A 264 8.46 -0.59 -3.82
CA ASP A 264 8.23 -0.71 -5.27
C ASP A 264 7.86 0.60 -5.98
N TRP A 265 7.55 1.65 -5.21
CA TRP A 265 7.33 3.02 -5.70
C TRP A 265 8.61 3.85 -5.82
N VAL A 266 9.77 3.27 -5.46
CA VAL A 266 11.05 3.98 -5.39
C VAL A 266 12.01 3.41 -6.43
N SER A 267 12.75 4.31 -7.10
CA SER A 267 13.90 3.93 -7.92
C SER A 267 15.17 3.96 -7.08
N TRP A 268 15.97 2.91 -7.21
CA TRP A 268 17.10 2.57 -6.36
C TRP A 268 18.35 2.38 -7.21
N SER A 269 19.47 2.84 -6.69
CA SER A 269 20.80 2.52 -7.18
C SER A 269 21.68 2.08 -6.02
N VAL A 270 22.28 0.91 -6.15
CA VAL A 270 23.11 0.26 -5.14
C VAL A 270 24.52 0.16 -5.69
N ARG A 271 25.49 0.69 -4.94
CA ARG A 271 26.92 0.54 -5.20
C ARG A 271 27.59 -0.14 -4.04
N VAL A 272 28.62 -0.92 -4.31
CA VAL A 272 29.47 -1.49 -3.27
C VAL A 272 30.92 -1.15 -3.50
N LEU A 273 31.55 -0.67 -2.42
CA LEU A 273 32.93 -0.25 -2.36
C LEU A 273 33.73 -1.14 -1.40
N ARG A 274 34.98 -1.44 -1.75
CA ARG A 274 35.94 -2.03 -0.81
C ARG A 274 36.37 -1.00 0.24
N ALA A 275 35.97 -1.21 1.50
CA ALA A 275 36.51 -0.47 2.63
C ALA A 275 37.82 -1.14 3.08
N GLU A 276 38.95 -0.67 2.55
CA GLU A 276 40.25 -1.12 3.02
C GLU A 276 40.61 -0.45 4.36
N GLU A 277 41.49 -1.09 5.14
CA GLU A 277 41.86 -0.66 6.50
C GLU A 277 42.44 0.76 6.60
N TRP A 278 43.00 1.28 5.50
CA TRP A 278 43.51 2.65 5.40
C TRP A 278 42.41 3.72 5.24
N PHE A 279 41.14 3.32 5.12
CA PHE A 279 39.98 4.23 5.08
C PHE A 279 39.94 5.14 6.33
N LEU A 280 40.24 4.58 7.51
CA LEU A 280 40.34 5.36 8.75
C LEU A 280 41.51 6.37 8.72
N TYR A 281 42.64 5.99 8.12
CA TYR A 281 43.80 6.88 7.94
C TYR A 281 43.52 8.01 6.94
N SER A 282 42.75 7.74 5.88
CA SER A 282 42.38 8.76 4.90
C SER A 282 41.40 9.80 5.41
N TRP A 283 40.59 9.42 6.41
CA TRP A 283 39.69 10.36 7.05
C TRP A 283 40.47 11.45 7.83
N VAL A 284 41.62 11.06 8.40
CA VAL A 284 42.56 11.94 9.11
C VAL A 284 43.38 12.84 8.15
N VAL A 285 43.51 12.47 6.88
CA VAL A 285 44.34 13.19 5.87
C VAL A 285 43.50 14.09 4.93
N GLY A 286 42.18 14.20 5.16
CA GLY A 286 41.29 15.12 4.42
C GLY A 286 41.05 14.75 2.94
N LYS A 287 41.44 13.56 2.49
CA LYS A 287 41.13 13.05 1.14
C LYS A 287 39.94 12.11 1.21
N LYS A 288 38.76 12.59 0.81
CA LYS A 288 37.55 11.78 0.71
C LYS A 288 37.49 11.07 -0.65
N PHE A 289 37.44 9.73 -0.61
CA PHE A 289 37.39 8.86 -1.80
C PHE A 289 35.98 8.65 -2.35
N SER A 290 34.97 9.03 -1.59
CA SER A 290 33.57 9.08 -1.99
C SER A 290 33.04 10.46 -1.60
N GLY A 291 32.06 10.96 -2.33
CA GLY A 291 31.45 12.26 -2.08
C GLY A 291 30.09 12.40 -2.72
N TRP A 292 29.16 12.93 -1.94
CA TRP A 292 27.77 13.21 -2.32
C TRP A 292 27.54 14.72 -2.41
N ALA A 293 26.64 15.14 -3.29
CA ALA A 293 26.14 16.50 -3.38
C ALA A 293 24.77 16.55 -4.06
N GLY A 294 24.04 17.64 -3.85
CA GLY A 294 22.76 17.90 -4.52
C GLY A 294 21.52 17.48 -3.74
N GLY A 295 21.64 16.61 -2.73
CA GLY A 295 20.54 16.24 -1.84
C GLY A 295 20.91 15.16 -0.83
N GLU A 296 19.92 14.66 -0.11
CA GLU A 296 20.07 13.69 1.00
C GLU A 296 19.43 12.33 0.69
N ASN A 297 19.12 12.05 -0.59
CA ASN A 297 18.43 10.84 -1.02
C ASN A 297 19.38 9.65 -1.17
N TYR A 298 20.16 9.39 -0.12
CA TYR A 298 21.11 8.30 -0.04
C TYR A 298 21.35 7.86 1.40
N PHE A 299 21.86 6.63 1.56
CA PHE A 299 22.38 6.14 2.82
C PHE A 299 23.54 5.16 2.59
N GLU A 300 24.31 4.95 3.65
CA GLU A 300 25.44 4.04 3.67
C GLU A 300 25.17 2.92 4.69
N ALA A 301 25.56 1.69 4.33
CA ALA A 301 25.48 0.52 5.19
C ALA A 301 26.78 -0.28 5.13
N SER A 302 27.29 -0.73 6.28
CA SER A 302 28.56 -1.46 6.36
C SER A 302 28.34 -2.96 6.55
N THR A 303 29.21 -3.76 5.94
CA THR A 303 29.24 -5.22 6.12
C THR A 303 30.30 -5.64 7.14
N LYS A 304 30.19 -6.85 7.71
CA LYS A 304 31.23 -7.43 8.57
C LYS A 304 32.59 -7.59 7.85
N ASN A 305 32.58 -7.74 6.52
CA ASN A 305 33.77 -7.98 5.69
C ASN A 305 34.42 -6.68 5.17
N LYS A 306 34.13 -5.53 5.78
CA LYS A 306 34.69 -4.22 5.38
C LYS A 306 34.33 -3.85 3.92
N PHE A 307 33.15 -4.22 3.45
CA PHE A 307 32.53 -3.56 2.30
C PHE A 307 31.58 -2.47 2.78
N MET A 308 31.56 -1.36 2.05
CA MET A 308 30.61 -0.27 2.23
C MET A 308 29.60 -0.33 1.09
N VAL A 309 28.32 -0.45 1.45
CA VAL A 309 27.19 -0.42 0.52
C VAL A 309 26.62 0.99 0.54
N GLU A 310 26.60 1.63 -0.62
CA GLU A 310 26.12 2.98 -0.84
C GLU A 310 24.85 2.92 -1.68
N VAL A 311 23.72 3.24 -1.06
CA VAL A 311 22.41 3.21 -1.71
C VAL A 311 21.93 4.63 -1.93
N SER A 312 21.43 4.92 -3.12
CA SER A 312 20.75 6.17 -3.41
C SER A 312 19.42 5.91 -4.10
N PHE A 313 18.50 6.85 -3.98
CA PHE A 313 17.12 6.64 -4.39
C PHE A 313 16.44 7.90 -4.91
N CYS A 314 15.34 7.72 -5.62
CA CYS A 314 14.47 8.79 -6.10
C CYS A 314 13.02 8.28 -6.15
N VAL A 315 12.09 9.11 -5.70
CA VAL A 315 10.64 8.86 -5.82
C VAL A 315 10.17 9.59 -7.07
N GLU A 316 9.51 8.88 -7.99
CA GLU A 316 9.03 9.46 -9.26
C GLU A 316 10.14 10.13 -10.11
N PRO A 317 11.15 9.36 -10.56
CA PRO A 317 12.28 9.94 -11.28
C PRO A 317 11.87 10.59 -12.60
N VAL A 318 12.44 11.75 -12.87
CA VAL A 318 12.31 12.49 -14.13
C VAL A 318 13.47 12.24 -15.09
N ASP A 319 13.28 12.54 -16.37
CA ASP A 319 14.32 12.35 -17.39
C ASP A 319 15.50 13.31 -17.17
N LEU A 320 16.71 12.81 -17.36
CA LEU A 320 17.94 13.60 -17.30
C LEU A 320 18.32 14.15 -18.67
N ASP A 321 18.83 15.39 -18.70
CA ASP A 321 19.58 15.88 -19.87
C ASP A 321 20.97 15.23 -19.91
N GLN A 322 21.02 14.01 -20.46
CA GLN A 322 22.26 13.25 -20.59
C GLN A 322 23.33 13.96 -21.43
N THR A 323 22.92 14.83 -22.37
CA THR A 323 23.88 15.55 -23.23
C THR A 323 24.59 16.63 -22.42
N HIS A 324 23.83 17.38 -21.62
CA HIS A 324 24.38 18.36 -20.70
C HIS A 324 25.26 17.71 -19.62
N ILE A 325 24.82 16.58 -19.05
CA ILE A 325 25.63 15.80 -18.08
C ILE A 325 26.97 15.40 -18.69
N ARG A 326 26.97 14.82 -19.90
CA ARG A 326 28.21 14.43 -20.60
C ARG A 326 29.14 15.63 -20.79
N LYS A 327 28.62 16.77 -21.27
CA LYS A 327 29.40 18.02 -21.43
C LYS A 327 29.92 18.58 -20.10
N ALA A 328 29.20 18.39 -19.00
CA ALA A 328 29.62 18.83 -17.68
C ALA A 328 30.83 18.03 -17.15
N ILE A 329 30.92 16.76 -17.55
CA ILE A 329 31.96 15.79 -17.19
C ILE A 329 33.16 15.90 -18.14
N GLU A 330 32.92 15.96 -19.45
CA GLU A 330 33.93 16.05 -20.49
C GLU A 330 34.70 17.39 -20.44
N GLY A 331 36.02 17.34 -20.63
CA GLY A 331 36.88 18.54 -20.63
C GLY A 331 37.32 19.04 -19.25
N ARG A 332 37.02 18.32 -18.16
CA ARG A 332 37.47 18.70 -16.81
C ARG A 332 38.61 17.83 -16.28
N ARG A 333 39.64 18.52 -15.76
CA ARG A 333 40.60 17.92 -14.82
C ARG A 333 39.92 17.85 -13.45
N MET A 334 39.37 16.68 -13.13
CA MET A 334 38.70 16.47 -11.85
C MET A 334 39.69 16.58 -10.69
N LYS A 335 39.24 17.19 -9.60
CA LYS A 335 40.01 17.31 -8.35
C LYS A 335 40.23 15.92 -7.75
N ARG A 336 41.29 15.76 -6.94
CA ARG A 336 41.56 14.50 -6.21
C ARG A 336 40.57 14.23 -5.08
N ASN A 337 39.83 15.24 -4.61
CA ASN A 337 38.81 15.13 -3.57
C ASN A 337 37.44 14.90 -4.20
N MET A 338 36.79 13.77 -3.92
CA MET A 338 35.51 13.42 -4.56
C MET A 338 34.33 14.24 -4.07
N VAL A 339 34.38 14.78 -2.84
CA VAL A 339 33.35 15.72 -2.36
C VAL A 339 33.33 16.99 -3.20
N ASP A 340 34.51 17.53 -3.52
CA ASP A 340 34.59 18.71 -4.40
C ASP A 340 34.10 18.40 -5.81
N VAL A 341 34.37 17.18 -6.32
CA VAL A 341 33.91 16.75 -7.64
C VAL A 341 32.38 16.68 -7.65
N ALA A 342 31.77 16.03 -6.67
CA ALA A 342 30.32 15.93 -6.54
C ALA A 342 29.68 17.33 -6.43
N ALA A 343 30.17 18.19 -5.54
CA ALA A 343 29.65 19.54 -5.35
C ALA A 343 29.74 20.40 -6.63
N THR A 344 30.87 20.29 -7.34
CA THR A 344 31.08 21.02 -8.60
C THR A 344 30.14 20.56 -9.71
N LEU A 345 29.87 19.25 -9.78
CA LEU A 345 28.95 18.69 -10.78
C LEU A 345 27.50 19.02 -10.41
N SER A 346 27.11 18.88 -9.14
CA SER A 346 25.77 19.24 -8.67
C SER A 346 25.42 20.70 -8.98
N GLY A 347 26.37 21.63 -8.85
CA GLY A 347 26.16 23.04 -9.25
C GLY A 347 25.94 23.27 -10.75
N LYS A 348 26.15 22.25 -11.60
CA LYS A 348 25.90 22.31 -13.06
C LYS A 348 24.69 21.51 -13.50
N VAL A 349 24.33 20.48 -12.75
CA VAL A 349 23.17 19.64 -12.99
C VAL A 349 22.23 19.83 -11.80
N PRO A 350 21.48 20.95 -11.77
CA PRO A 350 20.57 21.23 -10.67
C PRO A 350 19.51 20.13 -10.54
N ASP A 351 18.91 20.03 -9.35
CA ASP A 351 17.84 19.08 -9.03
C ASP A 351 18.23 17.59 -9.20
N CYS A 352 19.54 17.31 -9.16
CA CYS A 352 20.09 15.97 -9.23
C CYS A 352 20.94 15.65 -7.99
N LEU A 353 20.85 14.42 -7.50
CA LEU A 353 21.86 13.84 -6.63
C LEU A 353 23.07 13.44 -7.46
N VAL A 354 24.26 13.85 -7.00
CA VAL A 354 25.54 13.49 -7.61
C VAL A 354 26.39 12.74 -6.60
N HIS A 355 26.88 11.58 -7.04
CA HIS A 355 27.81 10.77 -6.29
C HIS A 355 29.10 10.55 -7.11
N ALA A 356 30.24 10.83 -6.49
CA ALA A 356 31.55 10.65 -7.10
C ALA A 356 32.42 9.72 -6.25
N VAL A 357 33.03 8.72 -6.89
CA VAL A 357 33.95 7.78 -6.23
C VAL A 357 35.29 7.77 -6.95
N HIS A 358 36.38 7.73 -6.18
CA HIS A 358 37.73 7.73 -6.70
C HIS A 358 38.01 6.46 -7.54
N PRO A 359 38.70 6.56 -8.69
CA PRO A 359 38.87 5.44 -9.63
C PRO A 359 39.77 4.30 -9.13
N TRP A 360 40.43 4.48 -7.98
CA TRP A 360 41.22 3.43 -7.32
C TRP A 360 40.38 2.50 -6.47
N LYS A 361 39.10 2.81 -6.27
CA LYS A 361 38.15 1.90 -5.63
C LYS A 361 37.51 1.05 -6.71
N ASP A 362 37.47 -0.26 -6.49
CA ASP A 362 36.59 -1.13 -7.25
C ASP A 362 35.15 -0.79 -6.87
N VAL A 363 34.35 -0.46 -7.87
CA VAL A 363 32.93 -0.10 -7.73
C VAL A 363 32.14 -1.09 -8.58
N GLU A 364 31.28 -1.85 -7.93
CA GLU A 364 30.21 -2.59 -8.58
C GLU A 364 28.89 -1.84 -8.35
N GLU A 365 28.07 -1.73 -9.41
CA GLU A 365 26.85 -0.92 -9.42
C GLU A 365 25.68 -1.71 -10.04
N VAL A 366 24.49 -1.52 -9.47
CA VAL A 366 23.24 -2.07 -9.97
C VAL A 366 22.07 -1.14 -9.62
N ASN A 367 21.11 -0.97 -10.53
CA ASN A 367 19.96 -0.08 -10.32
C ASN A 367 18.70 -0.58 -11.04
N ASN A 368 17.53 -0.01 -10.70
CA ASN A 368 16.26 -0.22 -11.41
C ASN A 368 15.68 1.06 -12.03
N PHE A 369 16.50 2.10 -12.20
CA PHE A 369 16.06 3.33 -12.86
C PHE A 369 15.79 3.07 -14.35
N LYS A 370 14.89 3.86 -14.93
CA LYS A 370 14.80 3.91 -16.40
C LYS A 370 16.11 4.49 -16.98
N PRO A 371 16.58 4.01 -18.14
CA PRO A 371 17.85 4.47 -18.73
C PRO A 371 17.96 5.99 -18.91
N GLU A 372 16.85 6.68 -19.15
CA GLU A 372 16.74 8.12 -19.31
C GLU A 372 16.85 8.91 -17.99
N CYS A 373 16.53 8.28 -16.86
CA CYS A 373 16.52 8.90 -15.53
C CYS A 373 17.80 8.67 -14.72
N TYR A 374 18.77 7.94 -15.26
CA TYR A 374 19.96 7.53 -14.51
C TYR A 374 21.21 7.59 -15.37
N TYR A 375 22.27 8.18 -14.81
CA TYR A 375 23.54 8.31 -15.49
C TYR A 375 24.67 7.77 -14.63
N PHE A 376 25.30 6.68 -15.09
CA PHE A 376 26.49 6.11 -14.46
C PHE A 376 27.63 6.00 -15.47
N VAL A 377 28.81 6.50 -15.10
CA VAL A 377 30.00 6.42 -15.96
C VAL A 377 31.28 6.25 -15.16
N LYS A 378 32.19 5.42 -15.69
CA LYS A 378 33.60 5.40 -15.26
C LYS A 378 34.39 6.42 -16.08
N HIS A 379 34.63 7.60 -15.51
CA HIS A 379 35.55 8.59 -16.07
C HIS A 379 36.99 8.31 -15.63
N LYS A 380 37.99 8.83 -16.37
CA LYS A 380 39.42 8.63 -16.09
C LYS A 380 39.84 9.02 -14.66
N SER A 381 39.06 9.84 -13.99
CA SER A 381 39.38 10.42 -12.68
C SER A 381 38.33 10.17 -11.59
N ALA A 382 37.20 9.52 -11.92
CA ALA A 382 36.13 9.20 -10.98
C ALA A 382 35.12 8.23 -11.60
N TYR A 383 34.49 7.40 -10.78
CA TYR A 383 33.15 6.88 -11.06
C TYR A 383 32.14 7.96 -10.69
N ILE A 384 31.16 8.20 -11.56
CA ILE A 384 30.14 9.23 -11.37
C ILE A 384 28.77 8.58 -11.53
N CYS A 385 27.90 8.80 -10.56
CA CYS A 385 26.49 8.44 -10.57
C CYS A 385 25.66 9.71 -10.40
N ILE A 386 24.65 9.88 -11.26
CA ILE A 386 23.72 11.02 -11.23
C ILE A 386 22.31 10.50 -11.46
N HIS A 387 21.38 10.93 -10.61
CA HIS A 387 19.94 10.76 -10.81
C HIS A 387 19.18 11.96 -10.24
N PRO A 388 17.92 12.21 -10.64
CA PRO A 388 17.08 13.24 -10.03
C PRO A 388 16.93 13.04 -8.52
N LEU A 389 16.63 14.11 -7.80
CA LEU A 389 16.27 14.02 -6.38
C LEU A 389 14.96 13.25 -6.21
#